data_AF-A0ABD2N4W5-F1
#
_entry.id   AF-A0ABD2N4W5-F1
#
_cell.length_a   1.000
_cell.length_b   1.000
_cell.length_c   1.000
_cell.angle_alpha   90.00
_cell.angle_beta   90.00
_cell.angle_gamma   90.00
#
_symmetry.space_group_name_H-M   'P 1'
#
loop_
_entity.id
_entity.type
_entity.pdbx_description
1 polymer ?
#
loop_
_entity_poly.entity_id
_entity_poly.type
_entity_poly.pdbx_seq_one_letter_code
_entity_poly.pdbx_strand_id
1 'polypeptide(L)'
;MPNKRSNLVLKTYKRNASFREVSSARVAYTRELCWYSNIFPTLKLFLKEKCMNGFLDFVPKARFTSNISNRESNILENLRYQDFRLCQRTSTMNLNHIKLIFATYGKWHGLTMTYRDQYPEKFSEITKYWVDVKLLM
;
A
#
# COMPACT_ATOMS: atom_id res chain seq x y z
N MET A 1 29.46 5.91 17.44
CA MET A 1 28.14 5.51 16.90
C MET A 1 28.26 5.44 15.38
N PRO A 2 28.24 4.26 14.73
CA PRO A 2 28.34 4.22 13.28
C PRO A 2 27.09 4.91 12.68
N ASN A 3 27.34 5.80 11.73
CA ASN A 3 26.35 6.65 11.10
C ASN A 3 25.36 5.78 10.30
N LYS A 4 24.20 5.47 10.88
CA LYS A 4 23.20 4.56 10.28
C LYS A 4 22.54 5.24 9.08
N ARG A 5 23.10 5.03 7.88
CA ARG A 5 22.51 5.50 6.63
C ARG A 5 21.16 4.80 6.41
N SER A 6 20.09 5.60 6.32
CA SER A 6 18.74 5.12 6.06
C SER A 6 18.38 5.44 4.61
N ASN A 7 18.27 4.42 3.76
CA ASN A 7 17.88 4.60 2.36
C ASN A 7 16.35 4.62 2.25
N LEU A 8 15.77 5.81 2.07
CA LEU A 8 14.32 6.04 2.05
C LEU A 8 13.90 6.75 0.76
N VAL A 9 12.63 6.57 0.39
CA VAL A 9 11.96 7.26 -0.72
C VAL A 9 10.90 8.16 -0.15
N LEU A 10 10.99 9.46 -0.43
CA LEU A 10 9.93 10.41 -0.16
C LEU A 10 9.02 10.50 -1.39
N LYS A 11 7.77 10.05 -1.25
CA LYS A 11 6.70 10.25 -2.21
C LYS A 11 5.86 11.45 -1.77
N THR A 12 5.59 12.39 -2.66
CA THR A 12 4.75 13.57 -2.39
C THR A 12 3.73 13.77 -3.50
N TYR A 13 2.57 14.32 -3.16
CA TYR A 13 1.60 14.74 -4.15
C TYR A 13 1.88 16.17 -4.62
N LYS A 14 1.70 16.44 -5.93
CA LYS A 14 1.96 17.76 -6.52
C LYS A 14 1.17 18.85 -5.79
N ARG A 15 1.81 19.99 -5.48
CA ARG A 15 1.19 21.07 -4.68
C ARG A 15 0.33 22.05 -5.51
N ASN A 16 0.37 21.96 -6.84
CA ASN A 16 -0.37 22.88 -7.72
C ASN A 16 -1.88 22.62 -7.64
N ALA A 17 -2.66 23.61 -7.20
CA ALA A 17 -4.10 23.54 -6.96
C ALA A 17 -4.92 23.12 -8.19
N SER A 18 -4.60 23.64 -9.39
CA SER A 18 -5.36 23.32 -10.61
C SER A 18 -5.22 21.85 -11.02
N PHE A 19 -4.08 21.22 -10.73
CA PHE A 19 -3.89 19.79 -10.94
C PHE A 19 -4.54 18.94 -9.83
N ARG A 20 -4.82 19.51 -8.65
CA ARG A 20 -5.40 18.78 -7.51
C ARG A 20 -6.90 18.58 -7.62
N GLU A 21 -7.61 19.49 -8.27
CA GLU A 21 -9.07 19.46 -8.40
C GLU A 21 -9.54 18.52 -9.50
N VAL A 22 -8.77 18.38 -10.57
CA VAL A 22 -9.17 17.63 -11.77
C VAL A 22 -8.59 16.21 -11.81
N SER A 23 -7.66 15.87 -10.91
CA SER A 23 -6.87 14.65 -11.05
C SER A 23 -7.36 13.48 -10.20
N SER A 24 -7.68 12.37 -10.87
CA SER A 24 -7.83 11.04 -10.27
C SER A 24 -6.57 10.58 -9.49
N ALA A 25 -5.42 11.21 -9.72
CA ALA A 25 -4.20 10.95 -8.96
C ALA A 25 -4.32 11.36 -7.48
N ARG A 26 -5.15 12.36 -7.15
CA ARG A 26 -5.42 12.71 -5.74
C ARG A 26 -6.10 11.55 -5.02
N VAL A 27 -7.13 10.96 -5.64
CA VAL A 27 -7.85 9.80 -5.08
C VAL A 27 -6.90 8.62 -4.88
N ALA A 28 -6.09 8.30 -5.88
CA ALA A 28 -5.09 7.22 -5.79
C ALA A 28 -4.08 7.48 -4.67
N TYR A 29 -3.60 8.72 -4.54
CA TYR A 29 -2.64 9.10 -3.51
C TYR A 29 -3.23 9.00 -2.09
N THR A 30 -4.44 9.55 -1.87
CA THR A 30 -5.13 9.47 -0.58
C THR A 30 -5.38 8.01 -0.17
N ARG A 31 -5.72 7.14 -1.13
CA ARG A 31 -5.87 5.70 -0.89
C ARG A 31 -4.57 5.04 -0.48
N GLU A 32 -3.47 5.37 -1.13
CA GLU A 32 -2.15 4.86 -0.75
C GLU A 32 -1.77 5.29 0.68
N LEU A 33 -2.01 6.56 1.05
CA LEU A 33 -1.82 7.03 2.42
C LEU A 33 -2.64 6.20 3.42
N CYS A 34 -3.96 6.08 3.17
CA CYS A 34 -4.88 5.32 4.01
C CYS A 34 -4.46 3.84 4.13
N TRP A 35 -4.01 3.26 3.03
CA TRP A 35 -3.57 1.88 3.00
C TRP A 35 -2.36 1.64 3.91
N TYR A 36 -1.34 2.51 3.79
CA TYR A 36 -0.14 2.42 4.62
C TYR A 36 -0.37 2.82 6.08
N SER A 37 -1.28 3.76 6.35
CA SER A 37 -1.53 4.27 7.70
C SER A 37 -2.54 3.45 8.49
N ASN A 38 -3.45 2.73 7.83
CA ASN A 38 -4.59 2.08 8.48
C ASN A 38 -4.77 0.60 8.07
N ILE A 39 -5.05 0.33 6.79
CA ILE A 39 -5.44 -1.01 6.33
C ILE A 39 -4.30 -2.02 6.55
N PHE A 40 -3.12 -1.73 6.00
CA PHE A 40 -2.00 -2.66 6.06
C PHE A 40 -1.53 -2.94 7.49
N PRO A 41 -1.35 -1.92 8.37
CA PRO A 41 -1.08 -2.15 9.79
C PRO A 41 -2.13 -3.02 10.49
N THR A 42 -3.43 -2.78 10.23
CA THR A 42 -4.52 -3.55 10.84
C THR A 42 -4.46 -5.02 10.46
N LEU A 43 -4.31 -5.32 9.18
CA LEU A 43 -4.19 -6.70 8.69
C LEU A 43 -2.90 -7.38 9.18
N LYS A 44 -1.82 -6.62 9.33
CA LYS A 44 -0.56 -7.13 9.88
C LYS A 44 -0.69 -7.49 11.36
N LEU A 45 -1.43 -6.72 12.15
CA LEU A 45 -1.75 -7.04 13.55
C LEU A 45 -2.62 -8.31 13.62
N PHE A 46 -3.65 -8.40 12.78
CA PHE A 46 -4.48 -9.61 12.69
C PHE A 46 -3.66 -10.87 12.37
N LEU A 47 -2.73 -10.80 11.41
CA LEU A 47 -1.83 -11.92 11.12
C LEU A 47 -0.91 -12.28 12.29
N LYS A 48 -0.43 -11.27 13.02
CA LYS A 48 0.40 -11.48 14.21
C LYS A 48 -0.38 -12.22 15.31
N GLU A 49 -1.64 -11.87 15.53
CA GLU A 49 -2.54 -12.57 16.46
C GLU A 49 -2.76 -14.03 16.08
N LYS A 50 -2.72 -14.35 14.78
CA LYS A 50 -2.81 -15.72 14.25
C LYS A 50 -1.45 -16.43 14.12
N CYS A 51 -0.36 -15.84 14.64
CA CYS A 51 1.00 -16.37 14.50
C CYS A 51 1.50 -16.55 13.05
N MET A 52 0.89 -15.85 12.08
CA MET A 52 1.21 -15.93 10.65
C MET A 52 2.18 -14.82 10.23
N ASN A 53 3.32 -14.73 10.93
CA ASN A 53 4.37 -13.78 10.60
C ASN A 53 4.93 -14.08 9.20
N GLY A 54 5.19 -13.04 8.42
CA GLY A 54 5.76 -13.15 7.07
C GLY A 54 4.77 -13.36 5.92
N PHE A 55 3.47 -13.48 6.22
CA PHE A 55 2.44 -13.69 5.19
C PHE A 55 2.33 -12.52 4.18
N LEU A 56 2.72 -11.30 4.59
CA LEU A 56 2.67 -10.06 3.79
C LEU A 56 4.05 -9.40 3.60
N ASP A 57 5.08 -10.18 3.28
CA ASP A 57 6.45 -9.66 3.13
C ASP A 57 6.75 -9.02 1.75
N PHE A 58 5.74 -8.85 0.90
CA PHE A 58 5.85 -8.24 -0.42
C PHE A 58 5.61 -6.72 -0.44
N VAL A 59 5.44 -6.10 0.74
CA VAL A 59 5.06 -4.69 0.88
C VAL A 59 6.23 -3.86 1.42
N PRO A 60 6.62 -2.77 0.73
CA PRO A 60 7.66 -1.87 1.22
C PRO A 60 7.27 -1.24 2.55
N LYS A 61 8.19 -1.15 3.50
CA LYS A 61 7.87 -0.57 4.82
C LYS A 61 7.63 0.93 4.71
N ALA A 62 6.48 1.41 5.18
CA ALA A 62 6.26 2.83 5.44
C ALA A 62 6.88 3.23 6.78
N ARG A 63 7.70 4.28 6.78
CA ARG A 63 8.28 4.88 7.99
C ARG A 63 7.47 6.06 8.51
N PHE A 64 6.82 6.77 7.60
CA PHE A 64 6.00 7.93 7.91
C PHE A 64 4.96 8.15 6.82
N THR A 65 3.76 8.56 7.23
CA THR A 65 2.66 8.91 6.34
C THR A 65 2.00 10.19 6.85
N SER A 66 1.82 11.18 5.99
CA SER A 66 1.13 12.43 6.29
C SER A 66 0.02 12.67 5.30
N ASN A 67 -1.18 12.92 5.81
CA ASN A 67 -2.37 13.30 5.05
C ASN A 67 -2.77 14.76 5.31
N ILE A 68 -1.80 15.62 5.61
CA ILE A 68 -2.05 17.06 5.74
C ILE A 68 -2.41 17.60 4.36
N SER A 69 -3.57 18.24 4.26
CA SER A 69 -4.03 18.86 3.01
C SER A 69 -2.94 19.75 2.41
N ASN A 70 -2.68 19.57 1.11
CA ASN A 70 -1.62 20.27 0.36
C ASN A 70 -0.17 19.93 0.75
N ARG A 71 0.05 18.95 1.65
CA ARG A 71 1.36 18.46 2.08
C ARG A 71 1.41 16.95 2.25
N GLU A 72 0.58 16.24 1.50
CA GLU A 72 0.45 14.79 1.61
C GLU A 72 1.76 14.11 1.17
N SER A 73 2.28 13.23 2.03
CA SER A 73 3.62 12.64 1.86
C SER A 73 3.72 11.26 2.50
N ASN A 74 4.45 10.35 1.85
CA ASN A 74 4.82 9.05 2.40
C ASN A 74 6.32 8.85 2.32
N ILE A 75 6.93 8.41 3.41
CA ILE A 75 8.33 7.97 3.46
C ILE A 75 8.35 6.45 3.48
N LEU A 76 8.85 5.87 2.40
CA LEU A 76 8.88 4.42 2.18
C LEU A 76 10.31 3.90 2.17
N GLU A 77 10.47 2.61 2.39
CA GLU A 77 11.70 1.87 2.18
C GLU A 77 12.16 1.95 0.72
N ASN A 78 13.46 2.20 0.50
CA ASN A 78 14.03 2.24 -0.84
C ASN A 78 14.39 0.84 -1.33
N LEU A 79 13.53 0.25 -2.14
CA LEU A 79 13.70 -1.11 -2.68
C LEU A 79 14.88 -1.27 -3.65
N ARG A 80 15.45 -0.18 -4.18
CA ARG A 80 16.63 -0.29 -5.08
C ARG A 80 17.83 -0.92 -4.40
N TYR A 81 17.93 -0.77 -3.07
CA TYR A 81 18.99 -1.38 -2.25
C TYR A 81 18.68 -2.84 -1.87
N GLN A 82 17.55 -3.37 -2.33
CA GLN A 82 17.17 -4.79 -2.23
C GLN A 82 17.09 -5.42 -3.63
N ASP A 83 17.79 -4.84 -4.61
CA ASP A 83 17.87 -5.29 -6.00
C ASP A 83 16.55 -5.31 -6.78
N PHE A 84 15.50 -4.68 -6.25
CA PHE A 84 14.25 -4.50 -7.00
C PHE A 84 14.45 -3.53 -8.16
N ARG A 85 13.87 -3.90 -9.31
CA ARG A 85 13.86 -3.09 -10.52
C ARG A 85 12.43 -2.84 -10.97
N LEU A 86 12.19 -1.69 -11.58
CA LEU A 86 10.92 -1.39 -12.20
C LEU A 86 10.73 -2.34 -13.39
N CYS A 87 9.64 -3.12 -13.38
CA CYS A 87 9.29 -3.95 -14.53
C CYS A 87 8.97 -3.05 -15.73
N GLN A 88 9.68 -3.25 -16.85
CA GLN A 88 9.37 -2.53 -18.07
C GLN A 88 8.00 -2.95 -18.59
N ARG A 89 7.13 -1.97 -18.90
CA ARG A 89 5.75 -2.23 -19.35
C ARG A 89 5.67 -2.97 -20.68
N THR A 90 6.71 -2.87 -21.50
CA THR A 90 6.83 -3.51 -22.82
C THR A 90 7.42 -4.92 -22.73
N SER A 91 7.95 -5.31 -21.58
CA SER A 91 8.54 -6.63 -21.39
C SER A 91 7.49 -7.65 -20.95
N THR A 92 7.51 -8.83 -21.56
CA THR A 92 6.64 -9.94 -21.17
C THR A 92 7.06 -10.51 -19.81
N MET A 93 6.09 -10.74 -18.93
CA MET A 93 6.32 -11.47 -17.69
C MET A 93 6.51 -12.96 -17.99
N ASN A 94 7.54 -13.59 -17.39
CA ASN A 94 7.71 -15.03 -17.47
C ASN A 94 6.76 -15.75 -16.49
N LEU A 95 6.70 -17.08 -16.59
CA LEU A 95 5.84 -17.91 -15.74
C LEU A 95 6.10 -17.72 -14.24
N ASN A 96 7.34 -17.49 -13.82
CA ASN A 96 7.68 -17.29 -12.41
C ASN A 96 7.12 -15.97 -11.88
N HIS A 97 7.21 -14.89 -12.65
CA HIS A 97 6.57 -13.61 -12.31
C HIS A 97 5.06 -13.76 -12.17
N ILE A 98 4.43 -14.46 -13.12
CA ILE A 98 2.99 -14.70 -13.12
C ILE A 98 2.56 -15.48 -11.87
N LYS A 99 3.25 -16.59 -11.58
CA LYS A 99 3.00 -17.39 -10.36
C LYS A 99 3.13 -16.56 -9.09
N LEU A 100 4.17 -15.73 -8.99
CA LEU A 100 4.38 -14.86 -7.83
C LEU A 100 3.23 -13.85 -7.67
N ILE A 101 2.79 -13.20 -8.75
CA ILE A 101 1.69 -12.22 -8.72
C ILE A 101 0.40 -12.89 -8.26
N PHE A 102 0.02 -14.01 -8.88
CA PHE A 102 -1.23 -14.71 -8.53
C PHE A 102 -1.20 -15.26 -7.10
N ALA A 103 -0.09 -15.83 -6.65
CA ALA A 103 0.05 -16.28 -5.27
C ALA A 103 -0.07 -15.11 -4.28
N THR A 104 0.52 -13.96 -4.62
CA THR A 104 0.44 -12.75 -3.79
C THR A 104 -0.98 -12.19 -3.72
N TYR A 105 -1.68 -12.13 -4.86
CA TYR A 105 -3.08 -11.70 -4.92
C TYR A 105 -4.00 -12.65 -4.16
N GLY A 106 -3.81 -13.97 -4.34
CA GLY A 106 -4.57 -14.97 -3.60
C GLY A 106 -4.42 -14.83 -2.08
N LYS A 107 -3.19 -14.64 -1.60
CA LYS A 107 -2.91 -14.35 -0.18
C LYS A 107 -3.63 -13.10 0.29
N TRP A 108 -3.51 -11.99 -0.45
CA TRP A 108 -4.14 -10.73 -0.08
C TRP A 108 -5.66 -10.82 -0.02
N HIS A 109 -6.29 -11.41 -1.05
CA HIS A 109 -7.74 -11.59 -1.10
C HIS A 109 -8.24 -12.54 -0.02
N GLY A 110 -7.57 -13.68 0.17
CA GLY A 110 -7.90 -14.62 1.25
C GLY A 110 -7.86 -13.94 2.61
N LEU A 111 -6.77 -13.21 2.90
CA LEU A 111 -6.62 -12.49 4.16
C LEU A 111 -7.73 -11.45 4.40
N THR A 112 -7.99 -10.61 3.40
CA THR A 112 -9.01 -9.54 3.54
C THR A 112 -10.42 -10.12 3.68
N MET A 113 -10.73 -11.21 2.98
CA MET A 113 -11.99 -11.93 3.13
C MET A 113 -12.11 -12.56 4.52
N THR A 114 -11.07 -13.23 5.02
CA THR A 114 -11.06 -13.81 6.37
C THR A 114 -11.19 -12.74 7.44
N TYR A 115 -10.51 -11.59 7.29
CA TYR A 115 -10.64 -10.49 8.24
C TYR A 115 -12.04 -9.88 8.24
N ARG A 116 -12.65 -9.73 7.05
CA ARG A 116 -14.05 -9.28 6.91
C ARG A 116 -15.04 -10.24 7.58
N ASP A 117 -14.83 -11.53 7.41
CA ASP A 117 -15.68 -12.58 7.98
C ASP A 117 -15.60 -12.61 9.52
N GLN A 118 -14.39 -12.54 10.08
CA GLN A 118 -14.18 -12.61 11.53
C GLN A 118 -14.42 -11.28 12.27
N TYR A 119 -14.23 -10.15 11.61
CA TYR A 119 -14.34 -8.80 12.21
C TYR A 119 -15.11 -7.83 11.30
N PRO A 120 -16.40 -8.10 10.99
CA PRO A 120 -17.16 -7.34 10.01
C PRO A 120 -17.26 -5.84 10.34
N GLU A 121 -17.46 -5.50 11.61
CA GLU A 121 -17.55 -4.09 12.05
C GLU A 121 -16.22 -3.35 11.88
N LYS A 122 -15.12 -3.95 12.32
CA LYS A 122 -13.78 -3.36 12.15
C LYS A 122 -13.40 -3.26 10.68
N PHE A 123 -13.76 -4.26 9.88
CA PHE A 123 -13.57 -4.22 8.43
C PHE A 123 -14.33 -3.05 7.81
N SER A 124 -15.60 -2.86 8.17
CA SER A 124 -16.40 -1.72 7.73
C SER A 124 -15.74 -0.40 8.13
N GLU A 125 -15.25 -0.29 9.37
CA GLU A 125 -14.59 0.91 9.87
C GLU A 125 -13.33 1.28 9.06
N ILE A 126 -12.44 0.33 8.81
CA ILE A 126 -11.19 0.59 8.08
C ILE A 126 -11.42 0.78 6.57
N THR A 127 -12.56 0.33 6.04
CA THR A 127 -12.91 0.44 4.61
C THR A 127 -13.95 1.52 4.31
N LYS A 128 -14.49 2.24 5.32
CA LYS A 128 -15.58 3.22 5.15
C LYS A 128 -15.35 4.31 4.10
N TYR A 129 -14.10 4.66 3.82
CA TYR A 129 -13.74 5.67 2.82
C TYR A 129 -13.28 5.09 1.47
N TRP A 130 -13.33 3.77 1.32
CA TRP A 130 -13.02 3.06 0.09
C TRP A 130 -14.29 2.89 -0.75
N VAL A 131 -14.65 3.93 -1.50
CA VAL A 131 -15.72 3.86 -2.49
C VAL A 131 -15.22 3.26 -3.80
N ASP A 132 -16.08 2.53 -4.49
CA ASP A 132 -15.75 1.97 -5.79
C ASP A 132 -15.48 3.11 -6.79
N VAL A 133 -14.39 3.03 -7.56
CA VAL A 133 -13.99 4.14 -8.48
C VAL A 133 -15.06 4.35 -9.55
N LYS A 134 -15.79 3.27 -9.90
CA LYS A 134 -16.92 3.30 -10.82
C LYS A 134 -18.11 4.15 -10.35
N LEU A 135 -18.16 4.51 -9.06
CA LEU A 135 -19.19 5.39 -8.50
C LEU A 135 -18.75 6.87 -8.45
N LEU A 136 -17.51 7.15 -8.86
CA LEU A 136 -16.91 8.49 -8.90
C LEU A 136 -16.65 8.99 -10.34
N MET A 137 -17.06 8.21 -11.34
CA MET A 137 -17.01 8.51 -12.78
C MET A 137 -18.42 8.36 -13.36
#